data_AF-A0A0N1IQQ5-F1
#
_entry.id   AF-A0A0N1IQQ5-F1
#
_cell.length_a   1.000
_cell.length_b   1.000
_cell.length_c   1.000
_cell.angle_alpha   90.00
_cell.angle_beta   90.00
_cell.angle_gamma   90.00
#
_symmetry.space_group_name_H-M   'P 1'
#
loop_
_entity.id
_entity.type
_entity.pdbx_description
1 polymer ?
#
loop_
_entity_poly.entity_id
_entity_poly.type
_entity_poly.pdbx_seq_one_letter_code
_entity_poly.pdbx_strand_id
1 'polypeptide(L)' 'MALLRQPWNKDNGYYLRKKDDPAYFPGRCAEVVLRGEVIGKIGVIHPTVLTSFDLTNPCSAVEINIEPFV' A
#
# COMPACT_ATOMS: atom_id res chain seq x y z
N MET A 1 -6.43 16.71 -15.62
CA MET A 1 -5.86 16.48 -14.27
C MET A 1 -6.94 15.96 -13.33
N ALA A 2 -7.25 14.66 -13.42
CA ALA A 2 -8.28 13.99 -12.59
C ALA A 2 -7.70 13.30 -11.34
N LEU A 3 -6.36 13.29 -11.20
CA LEU A 3 -5.59 12.52 -10.22
C LEU A 3 -5.93 12.79 -8.73
N LEU A 4 -6.53 13.93 -8.39
CA LEU A 4 -6.83 14.31 -6.99
C LEU A 4 -8.32 14.27 -6.61
N ARG A 5 -9.21 13.79 -7.50
CA ARG A 5 -10.67 13.85 -7.25
C ARG A 5 -11.30 12.56 -6.73
N GLN A 6 -10.54 11.48 -6.52
CA GLN A 6 -11.13 10.25 -6.01
C GLN A 6 -11.44 10.41 -4.51
N PRO A 7 -12.72 10.34 -4.08
CA PRO A 7 -13.08 10.49 -2.68
C PRO A 7 -12.57 9.28 -1.89
N TRP A 8 -12.34 9.46 -0.58
CA TRP A 8 -12.17 8.33 0.33
C TRP A 8 -13.55 7.67 0.53
N ASN A 9 -13.89 6.72 -0.32
CA ASN A 9 -15.20 6.06 -0.31
C ASN A 9 -15.05 4.64 -0.87
N LYS A 10 -15.69 3.67 -0.22
CA LYS A 10 -15.72 2.26 -0.68
C LYS A 10 -16.50 2.07 -1.98
N ASP A 11 -17.55 2.85 -2.21
CA ASP A 11 -18.47 2.65 -3.33
C ASP A 11 -17.99 3.30 -4.64
N ASN A 12 -17.33 4.46 -4.57
CA ASN A 12 -17.02 5.24 -5.77
C ASN A 12 -15.66 5.97 -5.71
N GLY A 13 -14.74 5.47 -4.90
CA GLY A 13 -13.47 6.13 -4.62
C GLY A 13 -12.36 5.15 -4.27
N TYR A 14 -11.42 5.60 -3.45
CA TYR A 14 -10.35 4.76 -2.90
C TYR A 14 -10.55 4.51 -1.41
N TYR A 15 -10.04 3.38 -0.94
CA TYR A 15 -9.97 3.06 0.49
C TYR A 15 -8.76 2.18 0.79
N LEU A 16 -8.32 2.20 2.03
CA LEU A 16 -7.29 1.29 2.53
C LEU A 16 -7.94 0.04 3.11
N ARG A 17 -7.45 -1.13 2.72
CA ARG A 17 -7.87 -2.42 3.26
C ARG A 17 -6.70 -3.04 4.00
N LYS A 18 -6.88 -3.35 5.29
CA LYS A 18 -5.86 -4.10 6.05
C LYS A 18 -5.59 -5.43 5.36
N LYS A 19 -4.30 -5.75 5.19
CA LYS A 19 -3.86 -7.05 4.71
C LYS A 19 -2.63 -7.46 5.49
N ASP A 20 -2.47 -8.76 5.69
CA ASP A 20 -1.25 -9.32 6.24
C ASP A 20 -0.45 -9.94 5.09
N ASP A 21 0.82 -9.58 5.04
CA ASP A 21 1.77 -10.02 4.02
C ASP A 21 3.11 -10.26 4.72
N PRO A 22 3.74 -11.44 4.53
CA PRO A 22 4.97 -11.82 5.25
C PRO A 22 6.17 -10.92 4.96
N ALA A 23 6.16 -10.18 3.85
CA ALA A 23 7.20 -9.18 3.56
C ALA A 23 7.10 -7.94 4.47
N TYR A 24 5.95 -7.76 5.13
CA TYR A 24 5.64 -6.61 5.96
C TYR A 24 5.43 -7.01 7.42
N PHE A 25 5.49 -6.02 8.31
CA PHE A 25 5.21 -6.21 9.72
C PHE A 25 3.73 -6.54 9.93
N PRO A 26 3.39 -7.64 10.65
CA PRO A 26 2.00 -8.06 10.86
C PRO A 26 1.15 -6.93 11.44
N GLY A 27 -0.02 -6.71 10.85
CA GLY A 27 -0.92 -5.64 11.25
C GLY A 27 -0.49 -4.21 10.89
N ARG A 28 0.67 -4.02 10.24
CA ARG A 28 1.13 -2.73 9.70
C ARG A 28 1.31 -2.77 8.18
N CYS A 29 0.42 -3.50 7.52
CA CYS A 29 0.28 -3.50 6.07
C CYS A 29 -1.18 -3.23 5.69
N ALA A 30 -1.36 -2.47 4.61
CA ALA A 30 -2.64 -2.20 3.99
C ALA A 30 -2.48 -2.17 2.47
N GLU A 31 -3.53 -2.56 1.76
CA GLU A 31 -3.64 -2.41 0.32
C GLU A 31 -4.45 -1.17 -0.01
N VAL A 32 -4.04 -0.46 -1.05
CA VAL A 32 -4.79 0.64 -1.63
C VAL A 32 -5.76 0.05 -2.64
N VAL A 33 -7.05 0.19 -2.39
CA VAL A 33 -8.12 -0.29 -3.28
C VAL A 33 -8.81 0.92 -3.91
N LEU A 34 -8.90 0.93 -5.23
CA LEU A 34 -9.61 1.93 -6.01
C LEU A 34 -10.73 1.25 -6.78
N ARG A 35 -11.99 1.67 -6.56
CA ARG A 35 -13.17 1.14 -7.27
C ARG A 35 -13.29 -0.40 -7.23
N GLY A 36 -12.84 -1.01 -6.15
CA GLY A 36 -12.84 -2.47 -5.96
C GLY A 36 -11.58 -3.19 -6.43
N GLU A 37 -10.69 -2.54 -7.17
CA GLU A 37 -9.42 -3.10 -7.62
C GLU A 37 -8.25 -2.71 -6.72
N VAL A 38 -7.35 -3.64 -6.44
CA VAL A 38 -6.14 -3.38 -5.67
C VAL A 38 -5.13 -2.70 -6.59
N ILE A 39 -4.86 -1.43 -6.34
CA ILE A 39 -3.92 -0.63 -7.13
C ILE A 39 -2.56 -0.51 -6.45
N GLY A 40 -2.40 -0.98 -5.22
CA GLY A 40 -1.15 -0.78 -4.50
C GLY A 40 -1.12 -1.37 -3.10
N LYS A 41 0.04 -1.26 -2.46
CA LYS A 41 0.31 -1.70 -1.09
C LYS A 41 1.08 -0.64 -0.34
N ILE A 42 0.81 -0.52 0.95
CA ILE A 42 1.53 0.32 1.88
C ILE A 42 1.79 -0.45 3.16
N GLY A 43 3.01 -0.38 3.68
CA GLY A 43 3.31 -1.02 4.95
C GLY A 43 4.72 -0.81 5.43
N VAL A 44 4.94 -1.25 6.67
CA VAL A 44 6.27 -1.29 7.27
C VAL A 44 6.93 -2.61 6.90
N ILE A 45 8.13 -2.59 6.34
CA ILE A 45 8.84 -3.79 5.91
C ILE A 45 9.23 -4.63 7.14
N HIS A 46 9.12 -5.95 7.04
CA HIS A 46 9.50 -6.86 8.12
C HIS A 46 11.02 -6.77 8.40
N PRO A 47 11.47 -6.78 9.68
CA PRO A 47 12.89 -6.70 10.01
C PRO A 47 13.77 -7.75 9.30
N THR A 48 13.27 -8.97 9.15
CA THR A 48 13.98 -10.05 8.42
C THR A 48 14.29 -9.67 6.96
N VAL A 49 13.37 -8.96 6.31
CA VAL A 49 13.59 -8.46 4.94
C VAL A 49 14.61 -7.33 4.97
N LEU A 50 14.47 -6.36 5.89
CA LEU A 50 15.45 -5.27 6.06
C LEU A 50 16.88 -5.79 6.25
N THR A 51 17.06 -6.79 7.13
CA THR A 51 18.38 -7.42 7.36
C THR A 51 18.91 -8.12 6.11
N SER A 52 18.05 -8.71 5.28
CA SER A 52 18.46 -9.35 4.03
C SER A 52 18.93 -8.35 2.96
N PHE A 53 18.44 -7.10 3.03
CA PHE A 53 18.85 -5.99 2.17
C PHE A 53 19.89 -5.06 2.81
N ASP A 54 20.49 -5.47 3.94
CA ASP A 54 21.48 -4.70 4.71
C ASP A 54 20.99 -3.30 5.13
N LEU A 55 19.67 -3.18 5.36
CA LEU A 55 19.02 -1.96 5.83
C LEU A 55 18.97 -1.96 7.35
N THR A 56 19.68 -1.03 7.98
CA THR A 56 19.77 -0.91 9.45
C THR A 56 18.57 -0.17 10.06
N ASN A 57 17.87 0.65 9.28
CA ASN A 57 16.77 1.48 9.74
C ASN A 57 15.41 0.89 9.36
N PRO A 58 14.37 1.08 10.20
CA PRO A 58 13.01 0.67 9.85
C PRO A 58 12.52 1.46 8.62
N CYS A 59 12.17 0.75 7.55
CA CYS A 59 11.65 1.35 6.33
C CYS A 59 10.15 1.09 6.16
N SER A 60 9.41 2.12 5.75
CA SER A 60 8.04 2.00 5.25
C SER A 60 8.07 2.11 3.74
N ALA A 61 7.37 1.20 3.06
CA ALA A 61 7.26 1.20 1.60
C ALA A 61 5.82 1.47 1.18
N VAL A 62 5.68 2.19 0.07
CA VAL A 62 4.42 2.42 -0.62
C VAL A 62 4.62 2.12 -2.10
N GLU A 63 3.72 1.33 -2.65
CA GLU A 63 3.68 0.95 -4.06
C GLU A 63 2.27 1.23 -4.57
N ILE A 64 2.14 1.98 -5.66
CA ILE A 64 0.84 2.34 -6.25
C ILE A 64 1.00 2.33 -7.77
N ASN A 65 0.12 1.60 -8.46
CA ASN A 65 -0.05 1.68 -9.90
C ASN A 65 -0.83 2.95 -10.25
N ILE A 66 -0.24 3.80 -11.09
CA ILE A 66 -0.82 5.05 -11.55
C ILE A 66 -1.63 4.93 -12.85
N GLU A 67 -1.49 3.82 -13.59
CA GLU A 67 -2.21 3.59 -14.85
C GLU A 67 -3.74 3.75 -14.73
N PRO A 68 -4.42 3.29 -13.65
CA PRO A 68 -5.86 3.47 -13.49
C PRO A 68 -6.32 4.92 -13.36
N PHE A 69 -5.40 5.87 -13.19
CA PHE A 69 -5.71 7.30 -13.04
C PHE A 69 -5.47 8.13 -14.30
N VAL A 70 -4.89 7.53 -15.35
CA VAL A 70 -4.57 8.19 -16.63
C VAL A 70 -5.75 8.12 -17.59
#